data_AF-A0A2G8QYD8-F1
#
_entry.id   AF-A0A2G8QYD8-F1
#
_cell.length_a   1.000
_cell.length_b   1.000
_cell.length_c   1.000
_cell.angle_alpha   90.00
_cell.angle_beta   90.00
_cell.angle_gamma   90.00
#
_symmetry.space_group_name_H-M   'P 1'
#
loop_
_entity.id
_entity.type
_entity.pdbx_description
1 polymer ?
#
loop_
_entity_poly.entity_id
_entity_poly.type
_entity_poly.pdbx_seq_one_letter_code
_entity_poly.pdbx_strand_id
1 'polypeptide(L)'
;MGQSIVIHGLIKKRAEIAGQHRAAIKAADAIKDDLAAIDRALLLCGYKDDPKGIAPRGKYKQLFGRNELKLTIINALRVAPADDETIAAQIMAAKGWGDDIHADVLKRVRDALQRAQTAGQVVQDFGPDGCLWTIAERATQPAETGS
;
A
#
# COMPACT_ATOMS: atom_id res chain seq x y z
N MET A 1 -30.53 24.77 -44.55
CA MET A 1 -29.99 25.44 -43.35
C MET A 1 -28.96 24.52 -42.71
N GLY A 2 -27.66 24.83 -42.83
CA GLY A 2 -26.59 23.99 -42.30
C GLY A 2 -26.57 24.03 -40.77
N GLN A 3 -26.51 22.86 -40.12
CA GLN A 3 -26.35 22.81 -38.67
C GLN A 3 -24.99 23.41 -38.26
N SER A 4 -24.99 24.17 -37.15
CA SER A 4 -23.78 24.79 -36.60
C SER A 4 -22.69 23.76 -36.33
N ILE A 5 -21.43 24.09 -36.65
CA ILE A 5 -20.24 23.26 -36.43
C ILE A 5 -20.15 22.76 -34.97
N VAL A 6 -20.62 23.56 -34.03
CA VAL A 6 -20.70 23.21 -32.60
C VAL A 6 -21.67 22.05 -32.36
N ILE A 7 -22.83 22.06 -33.00
CA ILE A 7 -23.84 21.00 -32.88
C ILE A 7 -23.27 19.68 -33.44
N HIS A 8 -22.57 19.74 -34.58
CA HIS A 8 -21.93 18.55 -35.15
C HIS A 8 -20.86 17.96 -34.21
N GLY A 9 -20.03 18.81 -33.59
CA GLY A 9 -19.05 18.40 -32.59
C GLY A 9 -19.68 17.73 -31.37
N LEU A 10 -20.78 18.30 -30.85
CA LEU A 10 -21.51 17.73 -29.70
C LEU A 10 -22.16 16.38 -30.04
N ILE A 11 -22.76 16.23 -31.23
CA ILE A 11 -23.33 14.95 -31.69
C ILE A 11 -22.24 13.88 -31.74
N LYS A 12 -21.07 14.21 -32.33
CA LYS A 12 -19.94 13.29 -32.41
C LYS A 12 -19.47 12.87 -31.01
N LYS A 13 -19.30 13.82 -30.08
CA LYS A 13 -18.85 13.51 -28.72
C LYS A 13 -19.87 12.68 -27.94
N ARG A 14 -21.17 12.95 -28.11
CA ARG A 14 -22.25 12.13 -27.52
C ARG A 14 -22.19 10.68 -28.01
N ALA A 15 -21.99 10.47 -29.31
CA ALA A 15 -21.88 9.12 -29.88
C ALA A 15 -20.68 8.36 -29.31
N GLU A 16 -19.53 9.03 -29.16
CA GLU A 16 -18.33 8.46 -28.53
C GLU A 16 -18.59 8.03 -27.08
N ILE A 17 -19.16 8.93 -26.25
CA ILE A 17 -19.47 8.65 -24.84
C ILE A 17 -20.51 7.53 -24.71
N ALA A 18 -21.53 7.51 -25.58
CA ALA A 18 -22.52 6.43 -25.59
C ALA A 18 -21.89 5.06 -25.89
N GLY A 19 -20.90 5.02 -26.79
CA GLY A 19 -20.11 3.82 -27.07
C GLY A 19 -19.32 3.35 -25.84
N GLN A 20 -18.63 4.27 -25.17
CA GLN A 20 -17.88 3.97 -23.94
C GLN A 20 -18.79 3.44 -22.83
N HIS A 21 -19.95 4.07 -22.64
CA HIS A 21 -20.95 3.64 -21.66
C HIS A 21 -21.46 2.22 -21.94
N ARG A 22 -21.79 1.92 -23.20
CA ARG A 22 -22.24 0.57 -23.59
C ARG A 22 -21.15 -0.48 -23.36
N ALA A 23 -19.90 -0.14 -23.67
CA ALA A 23 -18.77 -1.04 -23.42
C ALA A 23 -18.56 -1.28 -21.92
N ALA A 24 -18.68 -0.24 -21.09
CA ALA A 24 -18.56 -0.34 -19.64
C ALA A 24 -19.67 -1.21 -19.03
N ILE A 25 -20.93 -1.05 -19.48
CA ILE A 25 -22.04 -1.93 -19.05
C ILE A 25 -21.74 -3.39 -19.41
N LYS A 26 -21.32 -3.65 -20.65
CA LYS A 26 -21.01 -5.03 -21.08
C LYS A 26 -19.89 -5.64 -20.24
N ALA A 27 -18.87 -4.85 -19.89
CA ALA A 27 -17.79 -5.31 -19.00
C ALA A 27 -18.31 -5.59 -17.58
N ALA A 28 -19.20 -4.75 -17.06
CA ALA A 28 -19.82 -4.94 -15.76
C ALA A 28 -20.69 -6.19 -15.71
N ASP A 29 -21.47 -6.46 -16.75
CA ASP A 29 -22.28 -7.68 -16.87
C ASP A 29 -21.40 -8.93 -16.89
N ALA A 30 -20.27 -8.91 -17.63
CA ALA A 30 -19.33 -10.03 -17.65
C ALA A 30 -18.74 -10.31 -16.24
N ILE A 31 -18.32 -9.27 -15.53
CA ILE A 31 -17.83 -9.40 -14.15
C ILE A 31 -18.92 -9.98 -13.22
N LYS A 32 -20.17 -9.54 -13.40
CA LYS A 32 -21.30 -10.05 -12.62
C LYS A 32 -21.55 -11.54 -12.90
N ASP A 33 -21.44 -11.97 -14.15
CA ASP A 33 -21.60 -13.38 -14.53
C ASP A 33 -20.47 -14.24 -13.94
N ASP A 34 -19.22 -13.75 -13.98
CA ASP A 34 -18.07 -14.40 -13.36
C ASP A 34 -18.24 -14.53 -11.84
N LEU A 35 -18.68 -13.47 -11.16
CA LEU A 35 -18.99 -13.51 -9.73
C LEU A 35 -20.05 -14.57 -9.42
N ALA A 36 -21.14 -14.60 -10.20
CA ALA A 36 -22.18 -15.60 -10.02
C ALA A 36 -21.68 -17.03 -10.26
N ALA A 37 -20.71 -17.22 -11.17
CA ALA A 37 -20.08 -18.52 -11.38
C ALA A 37 -19.20 -18.94 -10.20
N ILE A 38 -18.44 -18.00 -9.63
CA ILE A 38 -17.62 -18.22 -8.44
C ILE A 38 -18.51 -18.53 -7.22
N ASP A 39 -19.59 -17.79 -7.02
CA ASP A 39 -20.55 -18.03 -5.93
C ASP A 39 -21.09 -19.47 -5.97
N ARG A 40 -21.48 -19.94 -7.17
CA ARG A 40 -21.92 -21.33 -7.38
C ARG A 40 -20.81 -22.33 -7.09
N ALA A 41 -19.58 -22.05 -7.53
CA ALA A 41 -18.43 -22.92 -7.27
C ALA A 41 -18.12 -23.02 -5.76
N LEU A 42 -18.21 -21.92 -5.01
CA LEU A 42 -18.01 -21.90 -3.56
C LEU A 42 -19.01 -22.82 -2.86
N LEU A 43 -20.30 -22.73 -3.22
CA LEU A 43 -21.34 -23.59 -2.66
C LEU A 43 -21.09 -25.07 -2.98
N LEU A 44 -20.72 -25.38 -4.23
CA LEU A 44 -20.38 -26.76 -4.64
C LEU A 44 -19.16 -27.32 -3.88
N CYS A 45 -18.18 -26.47 -3.57
CA CYS A 45 -17.01 -26.83 -2.78
C CYS A 45 -17.26 -26.89 -1.27
N GLY A 46 -18.50 -26.71 -0.81
CA GLY A 46 -18.88 -26.85 0.60
C GLY A 46 -18.71 -25.59 1.44
N TYR A 47 -18.62 -24.41 0.82
CA TYR A 47 -18.76 -23.14 1.56
C TYR A 47 -20.17 -23.04 2.15
N LYS A 48 -20.27 -22.74 3.46
CA LYS A 48 -21.51 -22.84 4.23
C LYS A 48 -22.25 -21.51 4.41
N ASP A 49 -21.57 -20.40 4.24
CA ASP A 49 -22.15 -19.06 4.36
C ASP A 49 -22.58 -18.52 2.98
N ASP A 50 -23.22 -17.35 2.94
CA ASP A 50 -23.56 -16.67 1.69
C ASP A 50 -22.30 -16.09 1.02
N PRO A 51 -21.91 -16.55 -0.20
CA PRO A 51 -20.78 -15.99 -0.94
C PRO A 51 -20.85 -14.46 -1.13
N LYS A 52 -22.06 -13.89 -1.21
CA LYS A 52 -22.25 -12.43 -1.34
C LYS A 52 -21.85 -11.66 -0.09
N GLY A 53 -21.72 -12.34 1.05
CA GLY A 53 -21.18 -11.79 2.29
C GLY A 53 -19.66 -11.63 2.28
N ILE A 54 -18.95 -12.17 1.28
CA ILE A 54 -17.50 -12.03 1.17
C ILE A 54 -17.16 -10.59 0.79
N ALA A 55 -16.49 -9.89 1.71
CA ALA A 55 -16.10 -8.51 1.50
C ALA A 55 -15.14 -8.37 0.29
N PRO A 56 -15.35 -7.38 -0.60
CA PRO A 56 -14.41 -7.08 -1.68
C PRO A 56 -13.02 -6.80 -1.10
N ARG A 57 -11.98 -7.39 -1.70
CA ARG A 57 -10.61 -6.96 -1.40
C ARG A 57 -10.43 -5.54 -1.93
N GLY A 58 -10.30 -4.57 -1.02
CA GLY A 58 -9.98 -3.20 -1.38
C GLY A 58 -8.69 -3.14 -2.21
N LYS A 59 -8.59 -2.17 -3.13
CA LYS A 59 -7.33 -1.89 -3.82
C LYS A 59 -6.24 -1.69 -2.77
N TYR A 60 -5.10 -2.35 -2.95
CA TYR A 60 -3.92 -2.09 -2.16
C TYR A 60 -3.63 -0.58 -2.17
N LYS A 61 -3.88 0.11 -1.05
CA LYS A 61 -3.60 1.54 -0.92
C LYS A 61 -2.08 1.66 -0.94
N GLN A 62 -1.51 2.04 -2.07
CA GLN A 62 -0.08 2.27 -2.20
C GLN A 62 0.25 3.59 -1.48
N LEU A 63 0.50 3.49 -0.17
CA LEU A 63 0.86 4.64 0.67
C LEU A 63 2.27 5.15 0.40
N PHE A 64 3.16 4.25 -0.05
CA PHE A 64 4.57 4.55 -0.28
C PHE A 64 4.98 4.15 -1.70
N GLY A 65 5.81 4.98 -2.31
CA GLY A 65 6.55 4.65 -3.52
C GLY A 65 7.54 3.51 -3.30
N ARG A 66 8.14 3.03 -4.39
CA ARG A 66 9.14 1.96 -4.33
C ARG A 66 10.32 2.40 -3.46
N ASN A 67 10.70 1.57 -2.48
CA ASN A 67 11.77 1.82 -1.49
C ASN A 67 11.60 3.06 -0.60
N GLU A 68 10.52 3.82 -0.73
CA GLU A 68 10.34 5.08 0.01
C GLU A 68 10.31 4.84 1.52
N LEU A 69 9.42 3.96 2.00
CA LEU A 69 9.30 3.65 3.42
C LEU A 69 10.62 3.19 4.04
N LYS A 70 11.36 2.33 3.32
CA LYS A 70 12.65 1.82 3.77
C LYS A 70 13.66 2.96 3.94
N LEU A 71 13.77 3.85 2.95
CA LEU A 71 14.70 4.97 3.03
C LEU A 71 14.33 5.94 4.15
N THR A 72 13.04 6.22 4.34
CA THR A 72 12.58 7.09 5.42
C THR A 72 12.92 6.53 6.79
N ILE A 73 12.66 5.24 7.03
CA ILE A 73 13.02 4.57 8.29
C ILE A 73 14.52 4.64 8.53
N ILE A 74 15.34 4.26 7.54
CA ILE A 74 16.79 4.28 7.69
C ILE A 74 17.31 5.70 7.95
N ASN A 75 16.76 6.71 7.27
CA ASN A 75 17.15 8.10 7.49
C ASN A 75 16.76 8.61 8.89
N ALA A 76 15.60 8.21 9.41
CA ALA A 76 15.21 8.53 10.78
C ALA A 76 16.20 7.90 11.79
N LEU A 77 16.51 6.61 11.61
CA LEU A 77 17.44 5.89 12.49
C LEU A 77 18.90 6.33 12.39
N ARG A 78 19.29 7.05 11.32
CA ARG A 78 20.60 7.71 11.23
C ARG A 78 20.70 8.94 12.13
N VAL A 79 19.58 9.58 12.45
CA VAL A 79 19.55 10.77 13.30
C VAL A 79 19.61 10.36 14.77
N ALA A 80 18.73 9.45 15.17
CA ALA A 80 18.69 8.92 16.52
C ALA A 80 17.97 7.56 16.56
N PRO A 81 18.27 6.71 17.56
CA PRO A 81 17.42 5.57 17.92
C PRO A 81 15.96 6.01 18.12
N ALA A 82 15.01 5.21 17.65
CA ALA A 82 13.59 5.52 17.77
C ALA A 82 12.72 4.26 17.86
N ASP A 83 11.59 4.37 18.54
CA ASP A 83 10.54 3.34 18.52
C ASP A 83 9.68 3.44 17.24
N ASP A 84 8.84 2.43 17.02
CA ASP A 84 7.97 2.33 15.86
C ASP A 84 6.90 3.44 15.80
N GLU A 85 6.43 3.90 16.97
CA GLU A 85 5.50 5.02 17.09
C GLU A 85 6.15 6.32 16.61
N THR A 86 7.27 6.70 17.19
CA THR A 86 8.02 7.91 16.83
C THR A 86 8.33 7.97 15.34
N ILE A 87 8.72 6.83 14.74
CA ILE A 87 8.96 6.72 13.30
C ILE A 87 7.66 6.94 12.51
N ALA A 88 6.55 6.33 12.93
CA ALA A 88 5.25 6.52 12.30
C ALA A 88 4.78 7.99 12.39
N ALA A 89 4.86 8.60 13.57
CA ALA A 89 4.52 10.01 13.79
C ALA A 89 5.35 10.95 12.90
N GLN A 90 6.66 10.73 12.76
CA GLN A 90 7.51 11.50 11.86
C GLN A 90 7.09 11.35 10.40
N ILE A 91 6.75 10.14 9.95
CA ILE A 91 6.26 9.89 8.58
C ILE A 91 4.93 10.62 8.34
N MET A 92 4.01 10.54 9.29
CA MET A 92 2.71 11.20 9.23
C MET A 92 2.86 12.72 9.11
N ALA A 93 3.71 13.31 9.95
CA ALA A 93 4.00 14.74 9.95
C ALA A 93 4.66 15.19 8.62
N ALA A 94 5.64 14.44 8.12
CA ALA A 94 6.33 14.75 6.86
C ALA A 94 5.40 14.66 5.64
N LYS A 95 4.38 13.81 5.69
CA LYS A 95 3.40 13.62 4.61
C LYS A 95 2.16 14.51 4.72
N GLY A 96 1.97 15.20 5.85
CA GLY A 96 0.76 15.98 6.12
C GLY A 96 -0.49 15.11 6.20
N TRP A 97 -0.36 13.88 6.69
CA TRP A 97 -1.47 12.94 6.82
C TRP A 97 -2.20 13.12 8.16
N GLY A 98 -3.52 12.88 8.16
CA GLY A 98 -4.35 12.92 9.37
C GLY A 98 -4.41 11.58 10.08
N ASP A 99 -4.93 11.56 11.31
CA ASP A 99 -4.92 10.39 12.18
C ASP A 99 -5.68 9.16 11.63
N ASP A 100 -6.53 9.35 10.60
CA ASP A 100 -7.35 8.31 9.99
C ASP A 100 -6.54 7.14 9.40
N ILE A 101 -5.27 7.39 9.04
CA ILE A 101 -4.38 6.37 8.48
C ILE A 101 -3.23 5.97 9.42
N HIS A 102 -3.21 6.49 10.66
CA HIS A 102 -2.09 6.26 11.59
C HIS A 102 -1.83 4.76 11.83
N ALA A 103 -2.89 3.99 12.09
CA ALA A 103 -2.79 2.55 12.32
C ALA A 103 -2.22 1.78 11.12
N ASP A 104 -2.59 2.19 9.90
CA ASP A 104 -2.08 1.60 8.65
C ASP A 104 -0.59 1.90 8.44
N VAL A 105 -0.16 3.12 8.77
CA VAL A 105 1.25 3.53 8.68
C VAL A 105 2.09 2.80 9.71
N LEU A 106 1.65 2.77 10.98
CA LEU A 106 2.34 2.09 12.07
C LEU A 106 2.54 0.60 11.77
N LYS A 107 1.51 -0.08 11.27
CA LYS A 107 1.61 -1.48 10.84
C LYS A 107 2.70 -1.68 9.77
N ARG A 108 2.75 -0.80 8.76
CA ARG A 108 3.75 -0.90 7.69
C ARG A 108 5.17 -0.59 8.17
N VAL A 109 5.32 0.34 9.12
CA VAL A 109 6.60 0.64 9.78
C VAL A 109 7.12 -0.61 10.49
N ARG A 110 6.29 -1.27 11.30
CA ARG A 110 6.63 -2.55 11.96
C ARG A 110 7.07 -3.61 10.97
N ASP A 111 6.28 -3.84 9.91
CA ASP A 111 6.62 -4.82 8.86
C ASP A 111 7.95 -4.50 8.16
N ALA A 112 8.25 -3.21 7.96
CA ALA A 112 9.49 -2.77 7.33
C ALA A 112 10.70 -2.91 8.25
N LEU A 113 10.56 -2.58 9.54
CA LEU A 113 11.58 -2.77 10.56
C LEU A 113 11.91 -4.25 10.74
N GLN A 114 10.90 -5.12 10.82
CA GLN A 114 11.10 -6.56 10.92
C GLN A 114 11.89 -7.13 9.72
N ARG A 115 11.57 -6.67 8.51
CA ARG A 115 12.33 -7.03 7.30
C ARG A 115 13.76 -6.48 7.33
N ALA A 116 13.96 -5.25 7.78
CA ALA A 116 15.29 -4.63 7.89
C ALA A 116 16.15 -5.34 8.94
N GLN A 117 15.56 -5.78 10.06
CA GLN A 117 16.21 -6.56 11.09
C GLN A 117 16.63 -7.93 10.56
N THR A 118 15.73 -8.61 9.85
CA THR A 118 16.02 -9.91 9.21
C THR A 118 17.14 -9.80 8.17
N ALA A 119 17.24 -8.65 7.50
CA ALA A 119 18.32 -8.34 6.58
C ALA A 119 19.61 -7.82 7.26
N GLY A 120 19.66 -7.80 8.60
CA GLY A 120 20.82 -7.34 9.37
C GLY A 120 21.15 -5.85 9.23
N GLN A 121 20.17 -5.02 8.83
CA GLN A 121 20.37 -3.59 8.60
C GLN A 121 20.09 -2.74 9.83
N VAL A 122 19.21 -3.24 10.71
CA VAL A 122 18.83 -2.60 11.97
C VAL A 122 18.84 -3.65 13.07
N VAL A 123 19.05 -3.21 14.31
CA VAL A 123 18.93 -4.04 15.51
C VAL A 123 17.95 -3.40 16.47
N GLN A 124 17.42 -4.22 17.36
CA GLN A 124 16.51 -3.81 18.40
C GLN A 124 17.31 -3.73 19.70
N ASP A 125 17.34 -2.56 20.30
CA ASP A 125 17.97 -2.30 21.59
C ASP A 125 16.88 -2.21 22.66
N PHE A 126 17.03 -3.00 23.72
CA PHE A 126 16.12 -3.05 24.85
C PHE A 126 16.74 -2.29 26.02
N GLY A 127 16.80 -0.97 25.86
CA GLY A 127 17.33 -0.05 26.85
C GLY A 127 16.30 0.35 27.93
N PRO A 128 16.71 1.20 28.89
CA PRO A 128 15.81 1.72 29.93
C PRO A 128 14.66 2.56 29.37
N ASP A 129 14.83 3.14 28.18
CA ASP A 129 13.82 3.92 27.46
C ASP A 129 12.82 3.06 26.68
N GLY A 130 12.94 1.73 26.78
CA GLY A 130 12.10 0.76 26.07
C GLY A 130 12.78 0.21 24.81
N CYS A 131 11.96 -0.30 23.91
CA CYS A 131 12.40 -0.99 22.70
C CYS A 131 12.69 0.01 21.58
N LEU A 132 13.97 0.32 21.36
CA LEU A 132 14.42 1.24 20.32
C LEU A 132 15.03 0.50 19.13
N TRP A 133 14.82 1.02 17.94
CA TRP A 133 15.49 0.55 16.74
C TRP A 133 16.75 1.37 16.49
N THR A 134 17.84 0.71 16.12
CA THR A 134 19.11 1.36 15.75
C THR A 134 19.67 0.75 14.47
N ILE A 135 20.55 1.46 13.78
CA ILE A 135 21.25 0.90 12.61
C ILE A 135 22.26 -0.13 13.11
N ALA A 136 22.30 -1.30 12.48
CA ALA A 136 23.32 -2.29 12.77
C ALA A 136 24.69 -1.69 12.42
N GLU A 137 25.57 -1.53 13.41
CA GLU A 137 26.95 -1.13 13.15
C GLU A 137 27.59 -2.18 12.25
N ARG A 138 28.06 -1.74 11.09
CA ARG A 138 28.83 -2.60 10.20
C ARG A 138 30.14 -2.88 10.93
N ALA A 139 30.33 -4.11 11.40
CA ALA A 139 31.58 -4.53 12.02
C ALA A 139 32.74 -4.12 11.10
N THR A 140 33.43 -3.06 11.48
CA THR A 140 34.73 -2.72 10.91
C THR A 140 35.65 -3.77 11.49
N GLN A 141 36.00 -4.78 10.70
CA GLN A 141 37.05 -5.71 11.07
C GLN A 141 38.29 -4.88 11.42
N PRO A 142 38.89 -5.02 12.62
CA PRO A 142 40.16 -4.39 12.88
C PRO A 142 41.16 -4.96 11.88
N ALA A 143 41.76 -4.08 11.07
CA ALA A 143 42.87 -4.45 10.21
C ALA A 143 43.98 -5.00 11.12
N GLU A 144 44.28 -6.28 10.92
CA GLU A 144 45.30 -6.99 11.65
C GLU A 144 46.66 -6.31 11.38
N THR A 145 47.18 -5.61 12.38
CA THR A 145 48.59 -5.21 12.43
C THR A 145 49.41 -6.46 12.73
N GLY A 146 49.73 -7.22 11.68
CA GLY A 146 50.69 -8.32 11.72
C GLY A 146 52.08 -7.82 11.29
N SER A 147 53.05 -8.00 12.18
CA SER A 147 54.45 -7.57 12.11
C SER A 147 55.27 -8.14 10.95
#